data_AF-A0A7W9YWN6-F1
#
_entry.id   AF-A0A7W9YWN6-F1
#
_cell.length_a   1.000
_cell.length_b   1.000
_cell.length_c   1.000
_cell.angle_alpha   90.00
_cell.angle_beta   90.00
_cell.angle_gamma   90.00
#
_symmetry.space_group_name_H-M   'P 1'
#
loop_
_entity.id
_entity.type
_entity.pdbx_description
1 polymer ?
#
loop_
_entity_poly.entity_id
_entity_poly.type
_entity_poly.pdbx_seq_one_letter_code
_entity_poly.pdbx_strand_id
1 'polypeptide(L)'
;MAESKEEKLRLWREYDNEPYLSGYTRGEFNRLPPRQKSREWQKLTQRVTTDLGYWKTCTLPACRRARACRGFLSEKQYSGEPRWHNAFPPCVGPRGARQPEVLAAFPAALGYPPEEDDGPKYNGRASNRSAEEDGEAS
;
A
#
# COMPACT_ATOMS: atom_id res chain seq x y z
N MET A 1 -15.00 25.16 -16.72
CA MET A 1 -13.76 25.81 -17.22
C MET A 1 -12.83 24.70 -17.64
N ALA A 2 -12.48 24.59 -18.93
CA ALA A 2 -11.52 23.59 -19.37
C ALA A 2 -10.10 24.09 -19.03
N GLU A 3 -9.37 23.37 -18.19
CA GLU A 3 -7.96 23.71 -17.87
C GLU A 3 -7.15 23.85 -19.16
N SER A 4 -6.35 24.91 -19.22
CA SER A 4 -5.47 25.15 -20.36
C SER A 4 -4.40 24.04 -20.47
N LYS A 5 -3.90 23.78 -21.67
CA LYS A 5 -2.83 22.77 -21.86
C LYS A 5 -1.59 23.06 -21.02
N GLU A 6 -1.30 24.34 -20.79
CA GLU A 6 -0.18 24.81 -19.99
C GLU A 6 -0.37 24.49 -18.50
N GLU A 7 -1.58 24.72 -17.99
CA GLU A 7 -1.94 24.38 -16.62
C GLU A 7 -1.85 22.88 -16.35
N LYS A 8 -2.33 22.05 -17.28
CA LYS A 8 -2.19 20.59 -17.19
C LYS A 8 -0.73 20.15 -17.16
N LEU A 9 0.13 20.77 -17.97
CA LEU A 9 1.56 20.47 -18.00
C LEU A 9 2.23 20.87 -16.68
N ARG A 10 1.85 22.01 -16.10
CA ARG A 10 2.33 22.46 -14.79
C ARG A 10 1.96 21.45 -13.70
N LEU A 11 0.68 21.07 -13.61
CA LEU A 11 0.19 20.09 -12.64
C LEU A 11 0.89 18.73 -12.79
N TRP A 12 1.15 18.29 -14.02
CA TRP A 12 1.89 17.06 -14.28
C TRP A 12 3.33 17.13 -13.77
N ARG A 13 4.01 18.27 -13.96
CA ARG A 13 5.38 18.46 -13.46
C ARG A 13 5.41 18.53 -11.94
N GLU A 14 4.44 19.20 -11.33
CA GLU A 14 4.29 19.23 -9.87
C GLU A 14 4.09 17.81 -9.33
N TYR A 15 3.14 17.06 -9.90
CA TYR A 15 2.89 15.67 -9.54
C TYR A 15 4.13 14.78 -9.69
N ASP A 16 4.90 14.93 -10.77
CA ASP A 16 6.11 14.15 -11.03
C ASP A 16 7.26 14.50 -10.07
N ASN A 17 7.31 15.74 -9.58
CA ASN A 17 8.34 16.22 -8.66
C ASN A 17 7.99 15.98 -7.19
N GLU A 18 6.76 15.59 -6.86
CA GLU A 18 6.38 15.28 -5.48
C GLU A 18 7.25 14.15 -4.89
N PRO A 19 7.79 14.32 -3.67
CA PRO A 19 8.45 13.23 -2.96
C PRO A 19 7.50 12.05 -2.77
N TYR A 20 7.97 10.82 -3.03
CA TYR A 20 7.13 9.62 -2.95
C TYR A 20 7.67 8.53 -2.03
N LEU A 21 8.81 7.95 -2.39
CA LEU A 21 9.55 7.02 -1.54
C LEU A 21 10.93 7.62 -1.25
N SER A 22 11.58 7.12 -0.20
CA SER A 22 12.92 7.59 0.14
C SER A 22 13.86 7.46 -1.08
N GLY A 23 14.40 8.59 -1.52
CA GLY A 23 15.28 8.67 -2.68
C GLY A 23 14.61 8.77 -4.05
N TYR A 24 13.28 8.95 -4.12
CA TYR A 24 12.55 9.08 -5.38
C TYR A 24 11.48 10.16 -5.34
N THR A 25 11.39 10.97 -6.39
CA THR A 25 10.13 11.64 -6.74
C THR A 25 9.12 10.65 -7.30
N ARG A 26 7.84 11.04 -7.35
CA ARG A 26 6.78 10.19 -7.90
C ARG A 26 6.99 9.89 -9.37
N GLY A 27 7.42 10.88 -10.15
CA GLY A 27 7.76 10.72 -11.56
C GLY A 27 8.94 9.75 -11.77
N GLU A 28 10.01 9.89 -10.97
CA GLU A 28 11.15 8.98 -11.01
C GLU A 28 10.74 7.56 -10.68
N PHE A 29 9.99 7.36 -9.59
CA PHE A 29 9.48 6.06 -9.20
C PHE A 29 8.58 5.45 -10.28
N ASN A 30 7.70 6.25 -10.88
CA ASN A 30 6.77 5.80 -11.91
C ASN A 30 7.46 5.33 -13.19
N ARG A 31 8.65 5.83 -13.50
CA ARG A 31 9.46 5.40 -14.64
C ARG A 31 10.28 4.13 -14.36
N LEU A 32 10.36 3.67 -13.12
CA LEU A 32 11.08 2.44 -12.78
C LEU A 32 10.44 1.20 -13.45
N PRO A 33 11.26 0.23 -13.91
CA PRO A 33 10.77 -1.07 -14.33
C PRO A 33 9.95 -1.77 -13.23
N PRO A 34 8.94 -2.59 -13.57
CA PRO A 34 8.05 -3.23 -12.58
C PRO A 34 8.79 -4.00 -11.47
N ARG A 35 9.89 -4.68 -11.81
CA ARG A 35 10.73 -5.39 -10.84
C ARG A 35 11.43 -4.46 -9.86
N GLN A 36 11.87 -3.30 -10.31
CA GLN A 36 12.50 -2.30 -9.44
C GLN A 36 11.45 -1.65 -8.54
N LYS A 37 10.27 -1.28 -9.06
CA LYS A 37 9.14 -0.82 -8.22
C LYS A 37 8.81 -1.81 -7.12
N SER A 38 8.73 -3.09 -7.47
CA SER A 38 8.49 -4.18 -6.51
C SER A 38 9.58 -4.30 -5.45
N ARG A 39 10.86 -4.13 -5.82
CA ARG A 39 11.98 -4.10 -4.86
C ARG A 39 11.89 -2.93 -3.89
N GLU A 40 11.60 -1.73 -4.38
CA GLU A 40 11.46 -0.54 -3.55
C GLU A 40 10.28 -0.66 -2.57
N TRP A 41 9.13 -1.16 -3.05
CA TRP A 41 8.01 -1.48 -2.17
C TRP A 41 8.37 -2.52 -1.10
N GLN A 42 9.11 -3.55 -1.48
CA GLN A 42 9.57 -4.56 -0.53
C GLN A 42 10.50 -3.97 0.54
N LYS A 43 11.37 -3.01 0.20
CA LYS A 43 12.20 -2.33 1.21
C LYS A 43 11.35 -1.57 2.22
N LEU A 44 10.32 -0.86 1.76
CA LEU A 44 9.40 -0.15 2.64
C LEU A 44 8.64 -1.12 3.55
N THR A 45 8.01 -2.15 2.99
CA THR A 45 7.23 -3.12 3.76
C THR A 45 8.10 -4.06 4.60
N GLN A 46 9.38 -4.22 4.30
CA GLN A 46 10.36 -4.87 5.19
C GLN A 46 10.47 -4.16 6.54
N ARG A 47 10.40 -2.83 6.58
CA ARG A 47 10.40 -2.07 7.84
C ARG A 47 9.19 -2.41 8.69
N VAL A 48 8.01 -2.34 8.08
CA VAL A 48 6.73 -2.64 8.75
C VAL A 48 6.66 -4.11 9.21
N THR A 49 7.05 -5.05 8.35
CA THR A 49 7.07 -6.47 8.73
C THR A 49 8.15 -6.82 9.75
N THR A 50 9.20 -6.00 9.87
CA THR A 50 10.19 -6.13 10.95
C THR A 50 9.59 -5.70 12.28
N ASP A 51 8.88 -4.57 12.29
CA ASP A 51 8.15 -4.04 13.45
C ASP A 51 7.13 -5.07 13.98
N LEU A 52 6.35 -5.66 13.08
CA LEU A 52 5.41 -6.76 13.40
C LEU A 52 6.08 -8.08 13.80
N GLY A 53 7.41 -8.18 13.76
CA GLY A 53 8.13 -9.37 14.22
C GLY A 53 8.02 -10.59 13.30
N TYR A 54 7.63 -10.43 12.03
CA TYR A 54 7.43 -11.57 11.11
C TYR A 54 8.69 -12.37 10.84
N TRP A 55 9.87 -11.79 11.09
CA TRP A 55 11.14 -12.51 11.03
C TRP A 55 11.18 -13.73 11.97
N LYS A 56 10.41 -13.73 13.08
CA LYS A 56 10.31 -14.86 14.02
C LYS A 56 9.72 -16.13 13.38
N THR A 57 8.77 -15.94 12.46
CA THR A 57 8.07 -17.03 11.74
C THR A 57 8.53 -17.18 10.29
N CYS A 58 9.50 -16.38 9.86
CA CYS A 58 10.04 -16.46 8.51
C CYS A 58 10.93 -17.70 8.34
N THR A 59 10.79 -18.39 7.21
CA THR A 59 11.59 -19.56 6.85
C THR A 59 13.02 -19.19 6.43
N LEU A 60 13.26 -17.93 6.03
CA LEU A 60 14.58 -17.46 5.61
C LEU A 60 15.54 -17.33 6.80
N PRO A 61 16.66 -18.06 6.84
CA PRO A 61 17.62 -18.00 7.94
C PRO A 61 18.20 -16.60 8.18
N ALA A 62 18.38 -15.82 7.11
CA ALA A 62 18.88 -14.45 7.20
C ALA A 62 17.97 -13.54 8.03
N CYS A 63 16.64 -13.67 7.90
CA CYS A 63 15.70 -12.85 8.66
C CYS A 63 15.78 -13.16 10.17
N ARG A 64 15.85 -14.45 10.53
CA ARG A 64 15.96 -14.88 11.93
C ARG A 64 17.26 -14.39 12.57
N ARG A 65 18.40 -14.54 11.87
CA ARG A 65 19.71 -14.09 12.37
C ARG A 65 19.78 -12.57 12.54
N ALA A 66 19.23 -11.82 11.59
CA ALA A 66 19.20 -10.36 11.65
C ALA A 66 18.14 -9.80 12.61
N ARG A 67 17.24 -10.65 13.15
CA ARG A 67 16.04 -10.26 13.91
C ARG A 67 15.23 -9.18 13.18
N ALA A 68 15.18 -9.29 11.85
CA ALA A 68 14.55 -8.32 10.96
C ALA A 68 14.18 -8.96 9.63
N CYS A 69 13.14 -8.46 8.97
CA CYS A 69 12.75 -8.90 7.64
C CYS A 69 13.75 -8.33 6.61
N ARG A 70 14.62 -9.19 6.07
CA ARG A 70 15.66 -8.83 5.07
C ARG A 70 15.50 -9.54 3.73
N GLY A 71 14.56 -10.47 3.64
CA GLY A 71 14.33 -11.26 2.44
C GLY A 71 13.62 -10.48 1.35
N PHE A 72 13.92 -10.81 0.09
CA PHE A 72 13.18 -10.35 -1.08
C PHE A 72 12.56 -11.55 -1.78
N LEU A 73 11.54 -11.28 -2.59
CA LEU A 73 10.94 -12.31 -3.43
C LEU A 73 11.96 -12.86 -4.43
N SER A 74 12.06 -14.18 -4.48
CA SER A 74 12.76 -14.90 -5.54
C SER A 74 11.90 -14.95 -6.81
N GLU A 75 12.51 -15.21 -7.97
CA GLU A 75 11.75 -15.40 -9.22
C GLU A 75 10.68 -16.49 -9.10
N LYS A 76 10.97 -17.59 -8.38
CA LYS A 76 9.99 -18.63 -8.09
C LYS A 76 8.78 -18.11 -7.31
N GLN A 77 8.96 -17.18 -6.38
CA GLN A 77 7.85 -16.60 -5.61
C GLN A 77 7.06 -15.58 -6.42
N TYR A 78 7.69 -14.94 -7.40
CA TYR A 78 7.00 -14.02 -8.31
C TYR A 78 6.14 -14.75 -9.34
N SER A 79 6.61 -15.87 -9.90
CA SER A 79 5.94 -16.55 -11.00
C SER A 79 5.20 -17.83 -10.60
N GLY A 80 5.59 -18.47 -9.50
CA GLY A 80 5.05 -19.75 -9.06
C GLY A 80 3.68 -19.66 -8.38
N GLU A 81 3.12 -20.82 -8.06
CA GLU A 81 1.86 -20.97 -7.32
C GLU A 81 2.13 -21.66 -5.96
N PRO A 82 1.67 -21.10 -4.84
CA PRO A 82 0.97 -19.82 -4.73
C PRO A 82 1.89 -18.61 -5.01
N ARG A 83 1.38 -17.62 -5.74
CA ARG A 83 2.13 -16.38 -6.04
C ARG A 83 2.21 -15.47 -4.82
N TRP A 84 3.35 -14.81 -4.62
CA TRP A 84 3.50 -13.74 -3.62
C TRP A 84 3.05 -12.39 -4.18
N HIS A 85 2.56 -11.53 -3.29
CA HIS A 85 2.23 -10.16 -3.68
C HIS A 85 3.52 -9.32 -3.82
N ASN A 86 3.69 -8.68 -4.98
CA ASN A 86 4.95 -8.04 -5.40
C ASN A 86 5.44 -6.92 -4.47
N ALA A 87 4.54 -6.26 -3.73
CA ALA A 87 4.90 -5.16 -2.84
C ALA A 87 5.45 -5.63 -1.48
N PHE A 88 5.29 -6.90 -1.12
CA PHE A 88 5.59 -7.41 0.23
C PHE A 88 6.77 -8.38 0.23
N PRO A 89 7.59 -8.39 1.30
CA PRO A 89 8.66 -9.36 1.42
C PRO A 89 8.10 -10.78 1.56
N PRO A 90 8.92 -11.81 1.35
CA PRO A 90 8.53 -13.21 1.53
C PRO A 90 8.03 -13.51 2.95
N CYS A 91 8.42 -12.67 3.92
CA CYS A 91 7.97 -12.74 5.30
C CYS A 91 6.45 -12.53 5.44
N VAL A 92 5.74 -11.91 4.51
CA VAL A 92 4.27 -11.79 4.59
C VAL A 92 3.56 -13.11 4.27
N GLY A 93 4.22 -13.98 3.51
CA GLY A 93 3.66 -15.26 3.06
C GLY A 93 3.00 -15.20 1.68
N PRO A 94 2.63 -16.36 1.14
CA PRO A 94 2.02 -16.47 -0.18
C PRO A 94 0.68 -15.72 -0.24
N ARG A 95 0.31 -15.24 -1.42
CA ARG A 95 -0.92 -14.47 -1.69
C ARG A 95 -1.11 -13.23 -0.80
N GLY A 96 -0.06 -12.77 -0.12
CA GLY A 96 -0.18 -11.68 0.85
C GLY A 96 -0.98 -12.08 2.08
N ALA A 97 -0.87 -13.32 2.57
CA ALA A 97 -1.67 -13.86 3.68
C ALA A 97 -1.76 -12.92 4.90
N ARG A 98 -0.70 -12.17 5.19
CA ARG A 98 -0.61 -11.21 6.30
C ARG A 98 -0.63 -9.74 5.88
N GLN A 99 -1.04 -9.46 4.65
CA GLN A 99 -1.10 -8.10 4.11
C GLN A 99 -1.94 -7.14 4.96
N PRO A 100 -3.14 -7.52 5.47
CA PRO A 100 -3.97 -6.59 6.24
C PRO A 100 -3.27 -6.04 7.49
N GLU A 101 -2.57 -6.90 8.23
CA GLU A 101 -1.78 -6.52 9.40
C GLU A 101 -0.65 -5.56 9.04
N VAL A 102 0.05 -5.81 7.92
CA VAL A 102 1.10 -4.92 7.44
C VAL A 102 0.51 -3.55 7.11
N LEU A 103 -0.61 -3.49 6.39
CA LEU A 103 -1.28 -2.24 6.04
C LEU A 103 -1.75 -1.45 7.27
N ALA A 104 -2.29 -2.13 8.29
CA ALA A 104 -2.71 -1.50 9.54
C ALA A 104 -1.53 -0.94 10.35
N ALA A 105 -0.36 -1.57 10.29
CA ALA A 105 0.82 -1.15 11.04
C ALA A 105 1.65 -0.05 10.37
N PHE A 106 1.32 0.35 9.12
CA PHE A 106 2.09 1.35 8.37
C PHE A 106 2.28 2.67 9.12
N PRO A 107 1.23 3.30 9.68
CA PRO A 107 1.37 4.57 10.40
C PRO A 107 2.35 4.44 11.57
N ALA A 108 2.14 3.45 12.44
CA ALA A 108 2.97 3.21 13.61
C ALA A 108 4.44 2.91 13.22
N ALA A 109 4.67 2.00 12.28
CA ALA A 109 6.02 1.58 11.88
C ALA A 109 6.83 2.69 11.18
N LEU A 110 6.15 3.68 10.59
CA LEU A 110 6.76 4.84 9.96
C LEU A 110 6.80 6.08 10.87
N GLY A 111 6.25 6.00 12.10
CA GLY A 111 6.27 7.09 13.07
C GLY A 111 5.23 8.18 12.80
N TYR A 112 4.16 7.86 12.06
CA TYR A 112 2.99 8.73 12.00
C TYR A 112 2.22 8.61 13.32
N PRO A 113 1.79 9.74 13.91
CA PRO A 113 0.90 9.69 15.06
C PRO A 113 -0.36 8.90 14.68
N PRO A 114 -0.98 8.18 15.63
CA PRO A 114 -2.32 7.64 15.39
C PRO A 114 -3.21 8.80 14.93
N GLU A 115 -3.98 8.61 13.85
CA GLU A 115 -5.02 9.57 13.51
C GLU A 115 -5.88 9.72 14.78
N GLU A 116 -5.98 10.94 15.31
CA GLU A 116 -7.03 11.25 16.27
C GLU A 116 -8.34 10.88 15.56
N ASP A 117 -9.21 10.15 16.25
CA ASP A 117 -10.49 9.70 15.72
C ASP A 117 -11.41 10.90 15.48
N ASP A 118 -11.14 11.66 14.42
CA ASP A 118 -11.91 12.81 13.96
C ASP A 118 -13.17 12.31 13.23
N GLY A 119 -13.95 11.46 13.89
CA GLY A 119 -15.31 11.11 13.54
C GLY A 119 -15.53 10.53 12.12
N PRO A 120 -16.79 10.23 11.77
CA PRO A 120 -17.09 9.54 10.52
C PRO A 120 -16.80 10.43 9.29
N LYS A 121 -15.81 10.03 8.48
CA LYS A 121 -15.44 10.64 7.18
C LYS A 121 -16.49 10.49 6.06
N TYR A 122 -17.69 9.96 6.31
CA TYR A 122 -18.80 9.96 5.35
C TYR A 122 -20.17 9.88 6.04
N ASN A 123 -20.85 11.02 6.18
CA ASN A 123 -22.28 11.04 6.43
C ASN A 123 -22.95 10.75 5.09
N GLY A 124 -23.50 9.55 4.94
CA GLY A 124 -24.14 9.08 3.71
C GLY A 124 -24.98 10.17 3.06
N ARG A 125 -24.71 10.44 1.78
CA ARG A 125 -25.61 11.21 0.92
C ARG A 125 -26.99 10.56 1.01
N ALA A 126 -27.97 11.27 1.56
CA ALA A 126 -29.35 10.85 1.51
C ALA A 126 -29.72 10.60 0.05
N SER A 127 -29.96 9.33 -0.30
CA SER A 127 -30.51 8.97 -1.59
C SER A 127 -31.95 9.43 -1.61
N ASN A 128 -32.22 10.60 -2.19
CA ASN A 128 -33.55 10.97 -2.63
C ASN A 128 -33.97 10.00 -3.75
N ARG A 129 -34.46 8.82 -3.37
CA ARG A 129 -35.39 8.04 -4.16
C ARG A 129 -36.75 8.21 -3.52
N SER A 130 -37.58 9.02 -4.16
CA SER A 130 -39.01 9.07 -3.93
C SER A 130 -39.55 7.65 -4.00
N ALA A 131 -40.06 7.15 -2.88
CA ALA A 131 -40.97 6.00 -2.87
C ALA A 131 -42.37 6.59 -3.03
N GLU A 132 -42.78 6.76 -4.28
CA GLU A 132 -44.20 6.71 -4.62
C GLU A 132 -44.58 5.23 -4.76
N GLU A 133 -45.84 4.95 -4.41
CA GLU A 133 -46.57 3.69 -4.54
C GLU A 133 -46.32 2.66 -3.42
N ASP A 134 -47.26 2.59 -2.46
CA ASP A 134 -48.22 1.46 -2.41
C ASP A 134 -49.21 1.58 -1.24
N GLY A 135 -50.51 1.42 -1.56
CA GLY A 135 -51.41 0.59 -0.74
C GLY A 135 -52.33 1.28 0.27
N GLU A 136 -53.43 1.84 -0.22
CA GLU A 136 -54.65 2.07 0.57
C GLU A 136 -55.31 0.72 0.91
N ALA A 137 -55.43 0.40 2.20
CA ALA A 137 -56.31 -0.66 2.70
C ALA A 137 -56.65 -0.42 4.18
N SER A 138 -57.84 0.16 4.43
CA SER A 138 -58.77 -0.22 5.51
C SER A 138 -60.08 0.52 5.33
#